data_AF-A0A2D8M5Q9-F1
#
_entry.id   AF-A0A2D8M5Q9-F1
#
_cell.length_a   1.000
_cell.length_b   1.000
_cell.length_c   1.000
_cell.angle_alpha   90.00
_cell.angle_beta   90.00
_cell.angle_gamma   90.00
#
_symmetry.space_group_name_H-M   'P 1'
#
loop_
_entity.id
_entity.type
_entity.pdbx_description
1 polymer ?
#
loop_
_entity_poly.entity_id
_entity_poly.type
_entity_poly.pdbx_seq_one_letter_code
_entity_poly.pdbx_strand_id
1 'polypeptide(L)'
;MVSATHPPFQVLRKRVLPFRQYQGHIKPQVDEDEHVGICMTKNVKSSSSKDDLAWSEVGQLGLRYARIPLALLLVEAFYWFLTQPSDTLAPLQVTEAWLWNEITNFLYSDGEYVASTLSTHNGWQTRIDFYHPKFPGNFDTVGLYVSDECAGVHEMIFLSTLIAMTEGVPQKVKVKSILVMCSIIYVLNIMRLVMFYPIARNDCIANPNQAECLSGMWDWHTSVYEWGFLLVLVTMWVVWFWRVGGPARTLDASSAGPDKWRIQLRTTWEQKHILLIIGAIVLMIFALQNVTSNEEAMAAKETLDYCYFSELVSSECGQAQNRWDDAIGYAWSLSALGMVVLGATSMVIQRPDEDGNWPTKAIKNTSHDLDSKTATTSRHTQKKSGSWKKKSHEEE
;
A
#
# COMPACT_ATOMS: atom_id res chain seq x y z
N MET A 1 35.73 27.48 40.07
CA MET A 1 37.17 27.22 40.13
C MET A 1 37.59 26.55 38.83
N VAL A 2 38.49 27.20 38.07
CA VAL A 2 39.39 26.70 36.98
C VAL A 2 38.72 25.78 35.92
N SER A 3 38.36 26.19 34.70
CA SER A 3 39.03 26.92 33.60
C SER A 3 40.22 26.21 32.95
N ALA A 4 40.02 25.63 31.75
CA ALA A 4 40.98 25.45 30.65
C ALA A 4 40.25 24.77 29.45
N THR A 5 39.73 25.50 28.45
CA THR A 5 40.37 25.97 27.18
C THR A 5 40.35 24.97 26.00
N HIS A 6 39.31 25.03 25.16
CA HIS A 6 39.27 25.47 23.72
C HIS A 6 40.51 25.23 22.77
N PRO A 7 40.36 25.32 21.42
CA PRO A 7 39.74 24.42 20.43
C PRO A 7 40.67 24.19 19.18
N PRO A 8 40.28 24.49 17.92
CA PRO A 8 39.99 23.57 16.80
C PRO A 8 41.12 23.45 15.75
N PHE A 9 41.03 22.46 14.84
CA PHE A 9 41.83 22.48 13.61
C PHE A 9 40.95 22.72 12.38
N GLN A 10 41.23 23.84 11.72
CA GLN A 10 40.79 24.24 10.40
C GLN A 10 41.86 23.91 9.35
N VAL A 11 41.40 23.56 8.13
CA VAL A 11 41.95 23.92 6.80
C VAL A 11 43.28 23.30 6.31
N LEU A 12 43.17 22.53 5.22
CA LEU A 12 44.11 22.49 4.07
C LEU A 12 43.38 21.85 2.87
N ARG A 13 42.68 22.61 2.02
CA ARG A 13 43.13 23.29 0.77
C ARG A 13 43.63 22.35 -0.36
N LYS A 14 42.83 22.31 -1.43
CA LYS A 14 43.16 22.25 -2.88
C LYS A 14 44.06 21.13 -3.45
N ARG A 15 43.46 20.31 -4.33
CA ARG A 15 43.91 19.85 -5.67
C ARG A 15 42.66 19.22 -6.32
N VAL A 16 42.00 19.63 -7.40
CA VAL A 16 42.25 20.44 -8.61
C VAL A 16 43.34 19.86 -9.52
N LEU A 17 42.83 19.28 -10.63
CA LEU A 17 43.39 19.00 -11.96
C LEU A 17 44.04 17.61 -12.23
N PRO A 18 44.07 17.14 -13.50
CA PRO A 18 43.51 17.74 -14.73
C PRO A 18 42.67 16.81 -15.64
N PHE A 19 41.80 17.47 -16.39
CA PHE A 19 41.37 17.15 -17.76
C PHE A 19 42.53 16.64 -18.62
N ARG A 20 42.43 15.44 -19.19
CA ARG A 20 43.36 14.97 -20.22
C ARG A 20 42.74 15.17 -21.59
N GLN A 21 43.09 16.31 -22.16
CA GLN A 21 43.03 16.66 -23.56
C GLN A 21 43.79 15.59 -24.38
N TYR A 22 43.08 14.84 -25.23
CA TYR A 22 43.69 14.06 -26.30
C TYR A 22 43.67 14.92 -27.56
N GLN A 23 44.78 15.57 -27.85
CA GLN A 23 45.05 16.18 -29.13
C GLN A 23 46.53 15.96 -29.48
N GLY A 24 46.77 15.41 -30.67
CA GLY A 24 48.08 15.10 -31.25
C GLY A 24 47.97 13.81 -32.07
N HIS A 25 48.41 13.70 -33.32
CA HIS A 25 49.15 14.62 -34.17
C HIS A 25 49.04 14.10 -35.63
N ILE A 26 48.70 15.01 -36.54
CA ILE A 26 49.14 15.20 -37.94
C ILE A 26 49.90 14.05 -38.65
N LYS A 27 49.41 13.66 -39.85
CA LYS A 27 50.18 13.68 -41.11
C LYS A 27 49.28 13.97 -42.32
N PRO A 28 49.77 14.72 -43.33
CA PRO A 28 48.98 15.21 -44.45
C PRO A 28 49.06 14.25 -45.65
N GLN A 29 48.03 14.26 -46.49
CA GLN A 29 48.19 13.90 -47.90
C GLN A 29 47.43 14.92 -48.73
N VAL A 30 48.21 15.72 -49.44
CA VAL A 30 47.81 16.62 -50.52
C VAL A 30 47.79 15.75 -51.76
N ASP A 31 46.70 15.77 -52.51
CA ASP A 31 46.70 15.52 -53.94
C ASP A 31 45.70 16.51 -54.57
N GLU A 32 46.23 17.26 -55.53
CA GLU A 32 45.57 18.27 -56.35
C GLU A 32 44.54 17.60 -57.28
N ASP A 33 43.40 18.25 -57.53
CA ASP A 33 43.08 18.71 -58.89
C ASP A 33 41.75 19.46 -58.96
N GLU A 34 41.87 20.56 -59.69
CA GLU A 34 40.96 21.59 -60.14
C GLU A 34 39.76 21.04 -60.93
N HIS A 35 38.55 21.59 -60.76
CA HIS A 35 37.69 22.06 -61.86
C HIS A 35 36.48 22.89 -61.38
N VAL A 36 36.34 24.04 -62.04
CA VAL A 36 35.36 25.10 -61.88
C VAL A 36 33.99 24.69 -62.42
N GLY A 37 32.90 25.07 -61.74
CA GLY A 37 31.54 24.90 -62.24
C GLY A 37 30.47 25.62 -61.39
N ILE A 38 30.15 26.84 -61.79
CA ILE A 38 29.15 27.76 -61.24
C ILE A 38 27.71 27.17 -61.36
N CYS A 39 26.93 27.17 -60.27
CA CYS A 39 25.57 27.74 -60.25
C CYS A 39 24.98 27.82 -58.84
N MET A 40 24.57 29.03 -58.44
CA MET A 40 23.73 29.29 -57.27
C MET A 40 22.32 28.75 -57.46
N THR A 41 21.80 28.00 -56.49
CA THR A 41 20.36 27.94 -56.21
C THR A 41 20.07 27.65 -54.75
N LYS A 42 19.79 28.75 -54.02
CA LYS A 42 18.87 28.94 -52.88
C LYS A 42 18.88 27.95 -51.69
N ASN A 43 19.08 28.57 -50.53
CA ASN A 43 18.68 28.19 -49.16
C ASN A 43 19.55 27.17 -48.41
N VAL A 44 20.75 27.61 -48.01
CA VAL A 44 21.41 27.04 -46.83
C VAL A 44 20.90 27.79 -45.60
N LYS A 45 20.02 27.10 -44.85
CA LYS A 45 19.83 27.32 -43.41
C LYS A 45 21.21 27.37 -42.75
N SER A 46 21.68 28.55 -42.35
CA SER A 46 22.89 28.67 -41.55
C SER A 46 22.55 28.55 -40.06
N SER A 47 23.06 27.48 -39.45
CA SER A 47 23.36 27.31 -38.03
C SER A 47 22.29 27.72 -37.01
N SER A 48 21.31 26.85 -36.79
CA SER A 48 20.70 26.71 -35.46
C SER A 48 21.42 25.54 -34.77
N SER A 49 21.98 25.87 -33.61
CA SER A 49 22.54 24.98 -32.60
C SER A 49 21.76 23.67 -32.48
N LYS A 50 22.49 22.56 -32.49
CA LYS A 50 21.99 21.20 -32.23
C LYS A 50 21.65 20.94 -30.75
N ASP A 51 21.52 21.97 -29.92
CA ASP A 51 21.41 21.80 -28.45
C ASP A 51 20.29 22.61 -27.78
N ASP A 52 19.49 23.40 -28.51
CA ASP A 52 18.37 24.11 -27.90
C ASP A 52 17.08 23.30 -28.12
N LEU A 53 16.79 22.40 -27.18
CA LEU A 53 15.46 21.80 -27.06
C LEU A 53 14.44 22.93 -27.01
N ALA A 54 13.48 22.94 -27.93
CA ALA A 54 12.43 23.96 -27.93
C ALA A 54 11.74 23.98 -26.56
N TRP A 55 11.42 25.15 -26.00
CA TRP A 55 10.75 25.26 -24.70
C TRP A 55 9.43 24.47 -24.63
N SER A 56 8.78 24.21 -25.77
CA SER A 56 7.64 23.31 -25.89
C SER A 56 8.00 21.83 -25.71
N GLU A 57 9.19 21.41 -26.14
CA GLU A 57 9.75 20.07 -26.00
C GLU A 57 10.25 19.83 -24.57
N VAL A 58 10.90 20.84 -23.96
CA VAL A 58 11.22 20.86 -22.52
C VAL A 58 9.95 20.85 -21.66
N GLY A 59 8.91 21.59 -22.06
CA GLY A 59 7.61 21.58 -21.38
C GLY A 59 6.89 20.23 -21.49
N GLN A 60 6.94 19.57 -22.64
CA GLN A 60 6.39 18.22 -22.81
C GLN A 60 7.20 17.14 -22.08
N LEU A 61 8.53 17.26 -22.06
CA LEU A 61 9.39 16.41 -21.23
C LEU A 61 9.09 16.64 -19.75
N GLY A 62 9.02 17.90 -19.31
CA GLY A 62 8.68 18.29 -17.95
C GLY A 62 7.32 17.75 -17.53
N LEU A 63 6.31 17.80 -18.40
CA LEU A 63 4.98 17.25 -18.14
C LEU A 63 4.98 15.71 -18.07
N ARG A 64 5.85 15.04 -18.84
CA ARG A 64 6.04 13.58 -18.76
C ARG A 64 6.72 13.19 -17.45
N TYR A 65 7.77 13.90 -17.06
CA TYR A 65 8.50 13.63 -15.82
C TYR A 65 7.74 14.07 -14.57
N ALA A 66 6.87 15.09 -14.66
CA ALA A 66 6.00 15.53 -13.57
C ALA A 66 4.96 14.49 -13.13
N ARG A 67 4.67 13.48 -13.97
CA ARG A 67 3.78 12.37 -13.60
C ARG A 67 4.35 11.52 -12.46
N ILE A 68 5.67 11.39 -12.39
CA ILE A 68 6.35 10.60 -11.36
C ILE A 68 6.23 11.25 -9.98
N PRO A 69 6.59 12.53 -9.76
CA PRO A 69 6.37 13.21 -8.49
C PRO A 69 4.88 13.39 -8.17
N LEU A 70 4.00 13.57 -9.18
CA LEU A 70 2.55 13.58 -8.94
C LEU A 70 2.06 12.22 -8.42
N ALA A 71 2.55 11.11 -9.00
CA ALA A 71 2.21 9.77 -8.53
C ALA A 71 2.75 9.52 -7.12
N LEU A 72 3.96 9.97 -6.80
CA LEU A 72 4.52 9.89 -5.45
C LEU A 72 3.72 10.72 -4.45
N LEU A 73 3.28 11.93 -4.82
CA LEU A 73 2.39 12.74 -3.98
C LEU A 73 1.03 12.07 -3.76
N LEU A 74 0.49 11.38 -4.77
CA LEU A 74 -0.75 10.62 -4.63
C LEU A 74 -0.57 9.40 -3.72
N VAL A 75 0.57 8.71 -3.79
CA VAL A 75 0.89 7.60 -2.89
C VAL A 75 1.08 8.10 -1.47
N GLU A 76 1.79 9.22 -1.28
CA GLU A 76 1.97 9.85 0.03
C GLU A 76 0.64 10.36 0.60
N ALA A 77 -0.20 11.01 -0.22
CA ALA A 77 -1.52 11.46 0.19
C ALA A 77 -2.45 10.28 0.51
N PHE A 78 -2.32 9.16 -0.21
CA PHE A 78 -3.07 7.94 0.09
C PHE A 78 -2.58 7.26 1.36
N TYR A 79 -1.25 7.21 1.57
CA TYR A 79 -0.64 6.75 2.81
C TYR A 79 -1.12 7.60 3.97
N TRP A 80 -0.96 8.92 3.89
CA TRP A 80 -1.44 9.85 4.89
C TRP A 80 -2.94 9.71 5.13
N PHE A 81 -3.76 9.60 4.08
CA PHE A 81 -5.20 9.37 4.26
C PHE A 81 -5.52 8.06 5.00
N LEU A 82 -4.72 7.01 4.81
CA LEU A 82 -4.83 5.74 5.54
C LEU A 82 -4.22 5.78 6.94
N THR A 83 -3.31 6.70 7.25
CA THR A 83 -2.58 6.71 8.53
C THR A 83 -2.84 7.97 9.38
N GLN A 84 -3.58 8.96 8.88
CA GLN A 84 -3.79 10.23 9.59
C GLN A 84 -4.64 10.08 10.86
N PRO A 85 -5.64 9.18 10.92
CA PRO A 85 -6.10 8.62 12.19
C PRO A 85 -5.44 7.26 12.44
N SER A 86 -5.03 7.05 13.69
CA SER A 86 -4.32 5.86 14.16
C SER A 86 -5.05 4.53 13.88
N ASP A 87 -6.36 4.57 13.56
CA ASP A 87 -7.24 3.38 13.45
C ASP A 87 -7.99 3.25 12.11
N THR A 88 -7.49 3.83 11.01
CA THR A 88 -8.15 3.67 9.68
C THR A 88 -8.26 2.20 9.25
N LEU A 89 -7.36 1.35 9.73
CA LEU A 89 -7.34 -0.10 9.52
C LEU A 89 -7.73 -0.87 10.80
N ALA A 90 -8.59 -0.29 11.63
CA ALA A 90 -9.07 -0.89 12.87
C ALA A 90 -9.48 -2.36 12.78
N PRO A 91 -10.15 -2.85 11.71
CA PRO A 91 -10.44 -4.28 11.60
C PRO A 91 -9.19 -5.16 11.63
N LEU A 92 -8.09 -4.73 11.01
CA LEU A 92 -6.82 -5.46 11.09
C LEU A 92 -6.25 -5.38 12.51
N GLN A 93 -6.16 -4.19 13.09
CA GLN A 93 -5.62 -4.00 14.44
C GLN A 93 -6.39 -4.80 15.50
N VAL A 94 -7.72 -4.87 15.39
CA VAL A 94 -8.58 -5.68 16.28
C VAL A 94 -8.29 -7.17 16.10
N THR A 95 -8.17 -7.65 14.86
CA THR A 95 -7.82 -9.07 14.64
C THR A 95 -6.45 -9.40 15.21
N GLU A 96 -5.50 -8.48 15.14
CA GLU A 96 -4.18 -8.68 15.69
C GLU A 96 -4.16 -8.62 17.21
N ALA A 97 -4.81 -7.65 17.82
CA ALA A 97 -4.93 -7.56 19.27
C ALA A 97 -5.63 -8.81 19.83
N TRP A 98 -6.66 -9.31 19.13
CA TRP A 98 -7.32 -10.56 19.49
C TRP A 98 -6.37 -11.76 19.37
N LEU A 99 -5.70 -11.95 18.23
CA LEU A 99 -4.75 -13.05 18.04
C LEU A 99 -3.59 -12.98 19.03
N TRP A 100 -3.05 -11.80 19.26
CA TRP A 100 -1.97 -11.57 20.20
C TRP A 100 -2.40 -11.92 21.63
N ASN A 101 -3.59 -11.50 22.06
CA ASN A 101 -4.15 -11.88 23.36
C ASN A 101 -4.32 -13.41 23.48
N GLU A 102 -4.94 -14.04 22.49
CA GLU A 102 -5.20 -15.48 22.51
C GLU A 102 -3.90 -16.30 22.50
N ILE A 103 -2.93 -15.93 21.67
CA ILE A 103 -1.64 -16.63 21.62
C ILE A 103 -0.85 -16.41 22.91
N THR A 104 -0.86 -15.20 23.47
CA THR A 104 -0.17 -14.89 24.74
C THR A 104 -0.78 -15.71 25.87
N ASN A 105 -2.11 -15.74 25.97
CA ASN A 105 -2.78 -16.56 26.97
C ASN A 105 -2.57 -18.06 26.73
N PHE A 106 -2.57 -18.52 25.49
CA PHE A 106 -2.30 -19.92 25.16
C PHE A 106 -0.89 -20.37 25.56
N LEU A 107 0.11 -19.50 25.41
CA LEU A 107 1.52 -19.83 25.68
C LEU A 107 1.95 -19.59 27.13
N TYR A 108 1.36 -18.60 27.80
CA TYR A 108 1.88 -18.08 29.06
C TYR A 108 0.86 -17.98 30.20
N SER A 109 -0.41 -18.31 29.97
CA SER A 109 -1.38 -18.46 31.05
C SER A 109 -1.38 -19.89 31.56
N ASP A 110 -1.39 -20.02 32.88
CA ASP A 110 -1.68 -21.27 33.58
C ASP A 110 -3.10 -21.16 34.14
N GLY A 111 -3.82 -22.26 34.39
CA GLY A 111 -5.27 -22.21 34.72
C GLY A 111 -5.71 -21.33 35.91
N GLU A 112 -4.77 -20.80 36.71
CA GLU A 112 -5.00 -19.85 37.81
C GLU A 112 -4.53 -18.41 37.48
N TYR A 113 -3.76 -18.22 36.43
CA TYR A 113 -3.06 -16.99 36.06
C TYR A 113 -3.34 -16.59 34.61
N VAL A 114 -3.86 -15.38 34.41
CA VAL A 114 -4.10 -14.80 33.08
C VAL A 114 -2.95 -13.87 32.72
N ALA A 115 -2.24 -14.17 31.64
CA ALA A 115 -1.11 -13.38 31.15
C ALA A 115 -1.54 -12.05 30.53
N SER A 116 -2.67 -12.03 29.80
CA SER A 116 -3.15 -10.84 29.10
C SER A 116 -4.68 -10.72 29.05
N THR A 117 -5.19 -9.49 29.05
CA THR A 117 -6.61 -9.20 28.76
C THR A 117 -6.75 -8.19 27.62
N LEU A 118 -7.88 -8.26 26.91
CA LEU A 118 -8.21 -7.37 25.80
C LEU A 118 -9.10 -6.23 26.30
N SER A 119 -8.73 -5.00 26.01
CA SER A 119 -9.44 -3.78 26.37
C SER A 119 -9.56 -2.83 25.17
N THR A 120 -10.28 -1.71 25.35
CA THR A 120 -10.57 -0.77 24.26
C THR A 120 -9.61 0.41 24.23
N HIS A 121 -9.19 0.79 23.03
CA HIS A 121 -8.51 2.05 22.73
C HIS A 121 -9.09 2.61 21.43
N ASN A 122 -9.39 3.91 21.41
CA ASN A 122 -10.02 4.57 20.27
C ASN A 122 -11.35 3.94 19.82
N GLY A 123 -12.16 3.44 20.77
CA GLY A 123 -13.43 2.77 20.48
C GLY A 123 -13.32 1.36 19.88
N TRP A 124 -12.10 0.86 19.66
CA TRP A 124 -11.82 -0.47 19.13
C TRP A 124 -11.13 -1.36 20.17
N GLN A 125 -11.29 -2.67 20.08
CA GLN A 125 -10.58 -3.64 20.94
C GLN A 125 -9.14 -3.85 20.47
N THR A 126 -8.31 -2.82 20.58
CA THR A 126 -6.91 -2.79 20.12
C THR A 126 -5.90 -2.72 21.25
N ARG A 127 -6.35 -2.61 22.51
CA ARG A 127 -5.49 -2.54 23.70
C ARG A 127 -5.38 -3.90 24.37
N ILE A 128 -4.16 -4.24 24.78
CA ILE A 128 -3.85 -5.41 25.59
C ILE A 128 -3.22 -4.95 26.90
N ASP A 129 -3.71 -5.47 28.01
CA ASP A 129 -3.12 -5.27 29.32
C ASP A 129 -2.45 -6.58 29.75
N PHE A 130 -1.13 -6.55 29.93
CA PHE A 130 -0.37 -7.65 30.50
C PHE A 130 -0.40 -7.61 32.01
N TYR A 131 -0.45 -8.78 32.64
CA TYR A 131 -0.41 -8.93 34.09
C TYR A 131 0.85 -9.68 34.47
N HIS A 132 1.50 -9.27 35.56
CA HIS A 132 2.51 -10.06 36.28
C HIS A 132 2.86 -9.37 37.60
N PRO A 133 2.97 -10.07 38.75
CA PRO A 133 3.24 -9.47 40.07
C PRO A 133 4.56 -8.69 40.25
N LYS A 134 5.36 -8.60 39.19
CA LYS A 134 6.65 -7.90 39.16
C LYS A 134 6.66 -6.71 38.19
N PHE A 135 5.55 -6.48 37.49
CA PHE A 135 5.40 -5.34 36.62
C PHE A 135 5.32 -4.03 37.42
N PRO A 136 5.79 -2.92 36.84
CA PRO A 136 5.79 -1.64 37.54
C PRO A 136 4.36 -1.10 37.70
N GLY A 137 4.14 -0.38 38.81
CA GLY A 137 2.86 0.28 39.10
C GLY A 137 2.05 -0.41 40.20
N ASN A 138 0.93 0.21 40.59
CA ASN A 138 0.10 -0.27 41.69
C ASN A 138 -0.82 -1.45 41.33
N PHE A 139 -0.93 -1.75 40.03
CA PHE A 139 -1.85 -2.75 39.51
C PHE A 139 -1.13 -3.96 38.90
N ASP A 140 0.21 -4.00 38.96
CA ASP A 140 1.01 -5.06 38.36
C ASP A 140 0.66 -5.30 36.87
N THR A 141 0.33 -4.21 36.16
CA THR A 141 -0.12 -4.24 34.77
C THR A 141 0.71 -3.36 33.84
N VAL A 142 0.82 -3.82 32.59
CA VAL A 142 1.44 -3.06 31.50
C VAL A 142 0.46 -3.01 30.34
N GLY A 143 -0.09 -1.82 30.09
CA GLY A 143 -1.02 -1.58 28.98
C GLY A 143 -0.29 -1.20 27.70
N LEU A 144 -0.59 -1.91 26.62
CA LEU A 144 -0.05 -1.72 25.28
C LEU A 144 -1.21 -1.65 24.30
N TYR A 145 -1.07 -0.91 23.20
CA TYR A 145 -2.08 -0.87 22.15
C TYR A 145 -1.45 -1.20 20.79
N VAL A 146 -2.27 -1.76 19.89
CA VAL A 146 -1.87 -2.10 18.53
C VAL A 146 -2.13 -0.90 17.63
N SER A 147 -1.08 -0.14 17.33
CA SER A 147 -1.08 0.93 16.33
C SER A 147 -0.95 0.41 14.89
N ASP A 148 -1.04 1.29 13.89
CA ASP A 148 -0.83 0.98 12.48
C ASP A 148 0.62 0.54 12.17
N GLU A 149 1.62 1.05 12.89
CA GLU A 149 2.96 0.47 12.86
C GLU A 149 3.04 -0.91 13.54
N CYS A 150 2.17 -1.19 14.51
CA CYS A 150 2.11 -2.50 15.15
C CYS A 150 1.54 -3.57 14.21
N ALA A 151 0.54 -3.19 13.42
CA ALA A 151 -0.06 -4.03 12.38
C ALA A 151 0.78 -4.20 11.12
N GLY A 152 1.90 -3.48 11.06
CA GLY A 152 2.81 -3.40 9.93
C GLY A 152 2.12 -3.04 8.63
N VAL A 153 1.18 -2.09 8.72
CA VAL A 153 0.50 -1.50 7.58
C VAL A 153 1.52 -0.86 6.64
N HIS A 154 2.53 -0.19 7.20
CA HIS A 154 3.60 0.43 6.42
C HIS A 154 4.35 -0.61 5.58
N GLU A 155 4.74 -1.73 6.17
CA GLU A 155 5.44 -2.83 5.53
C GLU A 155 4.60 -3.46 4.42
N MET A 156 3.31 -3.66 4.66
CA MET A 156 2.36 -4.17 3.68
C MET A 156 2.20 -3.22 2.49
N ILE A 157 2.04 -1.92 2.75
CA ILE A 157 1.91 -0.89 1.69
C ILE A 157 3.20 -0.78 0.89
N PHE A 158 4.36 -0.74 1.55
CA PHE A 158 5.66 -0.64 0.92
C PHE A 158 5.89 -1.81 -0.05
N LEU A 159 5.73 -3.05 0.43
CA LEU A 159 5.94 -4.22 -0.40
C LEU A 159 4.90 -4.36 -1.51
N SER A 160 3.63 -4.05 -1.22
CA SER A 160 2.58 -4.06 -2.22
C SER A 160 2.88 -3.08 -3.35
N THR A 161 3.40 -1.91 -3.02
CA THR A 161 3.80 -0.87 -3.97
C THR A 161 4.97 -1.36 -4.83
N LEU A 162 6.01 -1.96 -4.23
CA LEU A 162 7.13 -2.53 -4.99
C LEU A 162 6.67 -3.59 -6.02
N ILE A 163 5.78 -4.50 -5.61
CA ILE A 163 5.22 -5.54 -6.50
C ILE A 163 4.34 -4.90 -7.59
N ALA A 164 3.52 -3.92 -7.22
CA ALA A 164 2.62 -3.25 -8.14
C ALA A 164 3.37 -2.48 -9.23
N MET A 165 4.46 -1.79 -8.86
CA MET A 165 5.32 -1.02 -9.78
C MET A 165 6.25 -1.90 -10.63
N THR A 166 6.42 -3.18 -10.31
CA THR A 166 7.27 -4.09 -11.09
C THR A 166 6.70 -4.29 -12.50
N GLU A 167 7.39 -3.82 -13.53
CA GLU A 167 6.95 -3.94 -14.93
C GLU A 167 7.08 -5.37 -15.47
N GLY A 168 6.37 -5.69 -16.55
CA GLY A 168 6.44 -6.99 -17.23
C GLY A 168 5.77 -8.18 -16.51
N VAL A 169 5.26 -8.00 -15.29
CA VAL A 169 4.54 -9.04 -14.52
C VAL A 169 3.02 -8.89 -14.69
N PRO A 170 2.27 -9.97 -15.02
CA PRO A 170 0.82 -9.88 -15.18
C PRO A 170 0.10 -9.56 -13.87
N GLN A 171 -0.97 -8.76 -13.95
CA GLN A 171 -1.71 -8.25 -12.78
C GLN A 171 -2.21 -9.37 -11.85
N LYS A 172 -2.61 -10.51 -12.40
CA LYS A 172 -3.04 -11.68 -11.62
C LYS A 172 -1.94 -12.22 -10.72
N VAL A 173 -0.69 -12.23 -11.18
CA VAL A 173 0.46 -12.69 -10.40
C VAL A 173 0.83 -11.63 -9.36
N LYS A 174 0.78 -10.35 -9.72
CA LYS A 174 0.98 -9.24 -8.77
C LYS A 174 0.03 -9.34 -7.58
N VAL A 175 -1.28 -9.40 -7.83
CA VAL A 175 -2.31 -9.47 -6.77
C VAL A 175 -2.14 -10.73 -5.90
N LYS A 176 -1.89 -11.90 -6.50
CA LYS A 176 -1.63 -13.13 -5.74
C LYS A 176 -0.38 -13.00 -4.85
N SER A 177 0.67 -12.38 -5.37
CA SER A 177 1.92 -12.20 -4.63
C SER A 177 1.76 -11.21 -3.48
N ILE A 178 1.06 -10.10 -3.74
CA ILE A 178 0.69 -9.11 -2.71
C ILE A 178 -0.07 -9.80 -1.58
N LEU A 179 -1.11 -10.58 -1.90
CA LEU A 179 -1.91 -11.27 -0.88
C LEU A 179 -1.03 -12.20 -0.03
N VAL A 180 -0.25 -13.08 -0.66
CA VAL A 180 0.59 -14.04 0.05
C VAL A 180 1.63 -13.33 0.92
N MET A 181 2.27 -12.28 0.40
CA MET A 181 3.32 -11.58 1.12
C MET A 181 2.77 -10.73 2.27
N CYS A 182 1.63 -10.05 2.09
CA CYS A 182 0.96 -9.37 3.18
C CYS A 182 0.54 -10.34 4.29
N SER A 183 0.07 -11.56 3.93
CA SER A 183 -0.21 -12.60 4.93
C SER A 183 1.04 -13.04 5.69
N ILE A 184 2.20 -13.14 5.03
CA ILE A 184 3.47 -13.45 5.70
C ILE A 184 3.87 -12.33 6.67
N ILE A 185 3.82 -11.07 6.23
CA ILE A 185 4.12 -9.90 7.08
C ILE A 185 3.21 -9.87 8.29
N TYR A 186 1.91 -10.10 8.10
CA TYR A 186 0.94 -10.17 9.19
C TYR A 186 1.33 -11.20 10.26
N VAL A 187 1.71 -12.41 9.85
CA VAL A 187 2.17 -13.46 10.78
C VAL A 187 3.48 -13.07 11.47
N LEU A 188 4.42 -12.45 10.75
CA LEU A 188 5.67 -11.95 11.33
C LEU A 188 5.40 -10.85 12.38
N ASN A 189 4.44 -9.95 12.14
CA ASN A 189 4.01 -8.93 13.10
C ASN A 189 3.40 -9.55 14.35
N ILE A 190 2.53 -10.56 14.20
CA ILE A 190 1.99 -11.28 15.35
C ILE A 190 3.11 -11.95 16.15
N MET A 191 4.05 -12.63 15.49
CA MET A 191 5.22 -13.19 16.19
C MET A 191 6.04 -12.11 16.88
N ARG A 192 6.10 -10.89 16.32
CA ARG A 192 6.72 -9.76 17.00
C ARG A 192 5.99 -9.49 18.32
N LEU A 193 4.68 -9.26 18.26
CA LEU A 193 3.88 -8.89 19.42
C LEU A 193 3.91 -9.96 20.52
N VAL A 194 3.82 -11.25 20.16
CA VAL A 194 3.81 -12.38 21.11
C VAL A 194 5.09 -12.46 21.95
N MET A 195 6.23 -11.99 21.43
CA MET A 195 7.50 -11.99 22.16
C MET A 195 7.59 -10.88 23.21
N PHE A 196 6.69 -9.89 23.22
CA PHE A 196 6.73 -8.82 24.21
C PHE A 196 6.56 -9.34 25.64
N TYR A 197 5.58 -10.21 25.86
CA TYR A 197 5.27 -10.75 27.18
C TYR A 197 6.45 -11.48 27.84
N PRO A 198 7.10 -12.49 27.20
CA PRO A 198 8.21 -13.19 27.84
C PRO A 198 9.44 -12.29 28.07
N ILE A 199 9.72 -11.33 27.17
CA ILE A 199 10.84 -10.40 27.34
C ILE A 199 10.58 -9.48 28.54
N ALA A 200 9.42 -8.81 28.57
CA ALA A 200 9.04 -7.94 29.67
C ALA A 200 9.00 -8.68 31.01
N ARG A 201 8.47 -9.91 31.03
CA ARG A 201 8.43 -10.75 32.23
C ARG A 201 9.84 -11.05 32.74
N ASN A 202 10.74 -11.50 31.88
CA ASN A 202 12.08 -11.91 32.30
C ASN A 202 12.89 -10.72 32.85
N ASP A 203 12.79 -9.56 32.21
CA ASP A 203 13.51 -8.36 32.62
C ASP A 203 12.95 -7.77 33.92
N CYS A 204 11.62 -7.81 34.11
CA CYS A 204 10.99 -7.40 35.37
C CYS A 204 11.15 -8.42 36.51
N ILE A 205 11.43 -9.69 36.23
CA ILE A 205 11.89 -10.64 37.26
C ILE A 205 13.31 -10.28 37.73
N ALA A 206 14.18 -9.84 36.82
CA ALA A 206 15.54 -9.43 37.15
C ALA A 206 15.60 -8.10 37.93
N ASN A 207 14.78 -7.12 37.53
CA ASN A 207 14.70 -5.78 38.14
C ASN A 207 13.24 -5.43 38.50
N PRO A 208 12.72 -5.90 39.64
CA PRO A 208 11.30 -5.76 39.97
C PRO A 208 10.89 -4.33 40.32
N ASN A 209 9.66 -3.97 39.94
CA ASN A 209 8.96 -2.72 40.30
C ASN A 209 9.65 -1.42 39.83
N GLN A 210 10.54 -1.50 38.85
CA GLN A 210 11.15 -0.34 38.20
C GLN A 210 10.62 -0.20 36.78
N ALA A 211 10.28 1.02 36.35
CA ALA A 211 9.82 1.26 34.98
C ALA A 211 10.87 0.85 33.92
N GLU A 212 12.15 0.90 34.29
CA GLU A 212 13.29 0.50 33.48
C GLU A 212 13.26 -0.98 33.10
N CYS A 213 12.54 -1.84 33.83
CA CYS A 213 12.45 -3.26 33.50
C CYS A 213 11.72 -3.56 32.18
N LEU A 214 10.99 -2.58 31.64
CA LEU A 214 10.36 -2.66 30.33
C LEU A 214 11.31 -2.35 29.18
N SER A 215 12.52 -1.84 29.44
CA SER A 215 13.42 -1.35 28.40
C SER A 215 13.79 -2.43 27.40
N GLY A 216 14.07 -3.67 27.84
CA GLY A 216 14.47 -4.74 26.93
C GLY A 216 13.38 -5.14 25.94
N MET A 217 12.11 -5.07 26.34
CA MET A 217 10.97 -5.25 25.42
C MET A 217 10.96 -4.16 24.34
N TRP A 218 11.16 -2.90 24.74
CA TRP A 218 11.17 -1.76 23.82
C TRP A 218 12.41 -1.75 22.91
N ASP A 219 13.59 -2.05 23.44
CA ASP A 219 14.83 -2.15 22.67
C ASP A 219 14.73 -3.25 21.60
N TRP A 220 14.11 -4.38 21.96
CA TRP A 220 13.83 -5.44 21.01
C TRP A 220 12.83 -5.01 19.95
N HIS A 221 11.73 -4.36 20.34
CA HIS A 221 10.74 -3.83 19.41
C HIS A 221 11.38 -2.85 18.41
N THR A 222 12.15 -1.89 18.90
CA THR A 222 12.87 -0.91 18.11
C THR A 222 13.89 -1.57 17.17
N SER A 223 14.65 -2.56 17.64
CA SER A 223 15.60 -3.27 16.79
C SER A 223 14.91 -4.02 15.64
N VAL A 224 13.78 -4.67 15.91
CA VAL A 224 13.00 -5.38 14.87
C VAL A 224 12.39 -4.38 13.88
N TYR A 225 11.90 -3.25 14.39
CA TYR A 225 11.30 -2.18 13.60
C TYR A 225 12.32 -1.48 12.68
N GLU A 226 13.46 -1.02 13.21
CA GLU A 226 14.44 -0.24 12.45
C GLU A 226 15.19 -1.06 11.40
N TRP A 227 15.58 -2.29 11.74
CA TRP A 227 16.50 -3.08 10.90
C TRP A 227 15.89 -4.41 10.47
N GLY A 228 15.16 -5.08 11.36
CA GLY A 228 14.62 -6.42 11.13
C GLY A 228 13.66 -6.47 9.95
N PHE A 229 12.60 -5.66 9.99
CA PHE A 229 11.58 -5.67 8.95
C PHE A 229 12.12 -5.22 7.60
N LEU A 230 12.94 -4.17 7.53
CA LEU A 230 13.54 -3.73 6.28
C LEU A 230 14.32 -4.86 5.59
N LEU A 231 15.15 -5.59 6.35
CA LEU A 231 15.93 -6.71 5.82
C LEU A 231 15.00 -7.82 5.31
N VAL A 232 13.97 -8.19 6.09
CA VAL A 232 13.02 -9.24 5.70
C VAL A 232 12.25 -8.85 4.43
N LEU A 233 11.79 -7.60 4.33
CA LEU A 233 11.05 -7.12 3.17
C LEU A 233 11.90 -7.09 1.90
N VAL A 234 13.12 -6.55 1.99
CA VAL A 234 14.03 -6.49 0.84
C VAL A 234 14.40 -7.90 0.39
N THR A 235 14.74 -8.79 1.31
CA THR A 235 15.08 -10.19 0.96
C THR A 235 13.90 -10.93 0.36
N MET A 236 12.71 -10.83 0.95
CA MET A 236 11.49 -11.45 0.42
C MET A 236 11.13 -10.90 -0.97
N TRP A 237 11.26 -9.58 -1.17
CA TRP A 237 11.04 -8.95 -2.47
C TRP A 237 12.07 -9.42 -3.51
N VAL A 238 13.37 -9.46 -3.18
CA VAL A 238 14.43 -9.92 -4.11
C VAL A 238 14.18 -11.36 -4.54
N VAL A 239 13.88 -12.25 -3.58
CA VAL A 239 13.59 -13.66 -3.86
C VAL A 239 12.40 -13.79 -4.81
N TRP A 240 11.33 -13.03 -4.55
CA TRP A 240 10.16 -13.02 -5.43
C TRP A 240 10.45 -12.44 -6.81
N PHE A 241 11.17 -11.31 -6.87
CA PHE A 241 11.53 -10.63 -8.10
C PHE A 241 12.33 -11.55 -9.02
N TRP A 242 13.30 -12.29 -8.47
CA TRP A 242 14.03 -13.32 -9.22
C TRP A 242 13.11 -14.48 -9.62
N ARG A 243 12.26 -14.95 -8.71
CA ARG A 243 11.36 -16.09 -8.96
C ARG A 243 10.36 -15.85 -10.09
N VAL A 244 9.92 -14.62 -10.30
CA VAL A 244 8.99 -14.25 -11.38
C VAL A 244 9.69 -13.91 -12.71
N GLY A 245 11.02 -14.00 -12.76
CA GLY A 245 11.82 -13.58 -13.91
C GLY A 245 11.88 -12.07 -14.08
N GLY A 246 11.78 -11.34 -12.97
CA GLY A 246 11.75 -9.88 -12.91
C GLY A 246 12.83 -9.20 -13.76
N PRO A 247 14.12 -9.56 -13.66
CA PRO A 247 15.17 -8.90 -14.42
C PRO A 247 14.95 -8.94 -15.94
N ALA A 248 14.63 -10.10 -16.51
CA ALA A 248 14.40 -10.23 -17.94
C ALA A 248 13.11 -9.50 -18.36
N ARG A 249 12.02 -9.68 -17.61
CA ARG A 249 10.71 -9.13 -17.94
C ARG A 249 10.63 -7.61 -17.80
N THR A 250 11.36 -7.05 -16.85
CA THR A 250 11.45 -5.59 -16.67
C THR A 250 12.32 -4.96 -17.74
N LEU A 251 13.44 -5.60 -18.12
CA LEU A 251 14.24 -5.14 -19.25
C LEU A 251 13.42 -5.16 -20.55
N ASP A 252 12.71 -6.26 -20.83
CA ASP A 252 11.85 -6.39 -22.01
C ASP A 252 10.72 -5.34 -21.99
N ALA A 253 10.07 -5.14 -20.85
CA ALA A 253 9.01 -4.14 -20.69
C ALA A 253 9.51 -2.70 -20.82
N SER A 254 10.71 -2.39 -20.31
CA SER A 254 11.32 -1.07 -20.44
C SER A 254 11.75 -0.74 -21.88
N SER A 255 12.01 -1.79 -22.68
CA SER A 255 12.31 -1.66 -24.10
C SER A 255 11.04 -1.57 -24.97
N ALA A 256 9.92 -2.09 -24.47
CA ALA A 256 8.60 -1.89 -25.06
C ALA A 256 8.11 -0.47 -24.72
N GLY A 257 7.55 0.24 -25.71
CA GLY A 257 7.09 1.62 -25.52
C GLY A 257 6.04 1.79 -24.41
N PRO A 258 5.64 3.04 -24.08
CA PRO A 258 4.80 3.33 -22.92
C PRO A 258 3.44 2.60 -22.99
N ASP A 259 3.16 1.78 -21.98
CA ASP A 259 1.88 1.11 -21.78
C ASP A 259 0.75 2.13 -21.66
N LYS A 260 -0.21 2.07 -22.58
CA LYS A 260 -1.37 2.97 -22.58
C LYS A 260 -2.45 2.39 -21.66
N TRP A 261 -2.56 2.88 -20.42
CA TRP A 261 -3.72 2.58 -19.58
C TRP A 261 -4.68 3.76 -19.51
N ARG A 262 -5.97 3.48 -19.36
CA ARG A 262 -6.98 4.51 -19.08
C ARG A 262 -7.86 4.08 -17.91
N ILE A 263 -8.07 5.00 -16.98
CA ILE A 263 -9.08 4.86 -15.93
C ILE A 263 -10.39 5.39 -16.52
N GLN A 264 -11.46 4.59 -16.42
CA GLN A 264 -12.82 5.05 -16.71
C GLN A 264 -13.75 4.77 -15.55
N LEU A 265 -14.79 5.60 -15.43
CA LEU A 265 -15.93 5.21 -14.61
C LEU A 265 -16.64 4.00 -15.22
N ARG A 266 -17.00 3.07 -14.35
CA ARG A 266 -17.78 1.89 -14.68
C ARG A 266 -19.17 2.32 -15.18
N THR A 267 -19.49 1.94 -16.41
CA THR A 267 -20.82 2.18 -17.00
C THR A 267 -21.75 0.98 -16.86
N THR A 268 -21.22 -0.23 -16.68
CA THR A 268 -22.01 -1.45 -16.50
C THR A 268 -21.90 -2.00 -15.08
N TRP A 269 -23.05 -2.07 -14.41
CA TRP A 269 -23.18 -2.50 -13.02
C TRP A 269 -23.79 -3.90 -12.96
N GLU A 270 -23.07 -4.82 -12.32
CA GLU A 270 -23.60 -6.12 -11.92
C GLU A 270 -24.20 -6.03 -10.51
N GLN A 271 -25.08 -6.97 -10.14
CA GLN A 271 -25.71 -7.00 -8.82
C GLN A 271 -24.69 -6.94 -7.67
N LYS A 272 -23.54 -7.59 -7.83
CA LYS A 272 -22.44 -7.57 -6.85
C LYS A 272 -21.88 -6.17 -6.62
N HIS A 273 -21.74 -5.37 -7.68
CA HIS A 273 -21.23 -4.00 -7.58
C HIS A 273 -22.23 -3.07 -6.89
N ILE A 274 -23.51 -3.24 -7.17
CA ILE A 274 -24.58 -2.49 -6.51
C ILE A 274 -24.61 -2.82 -5.02
N LEU A 275 -24.50 -4.11 -4.67
CA LEU A 275 -24.47 -4.55 -3.27
C LEU A 275 -23.27 -3.95 -2.52
N LEU A 276 -22.09 -3.92 -3.14
CA LEU A 276 -20.90 -3.28 -2.57
C LEU A 276 -21.06 -1.77 -2.35
N ILE A 277 -21.68 -1.05 -3.29
CA ILE A 277 -21.98 0.38 -3.13
C ILE A 277 -22.94 0.60 -1.96
N ILE A 278 -24.02 -0.17 -1.90
CA ILE A 278 -25.01 -0.05 -0.81
C ILE A 278 -24.32 -0.31 0.53
N GLY A 279 -23.50 -1.36 0.62
CA GLY A 279 -22.71 -1.64 1.82
C GLY A 279 -21.81 -0.47 2.22
N ALA A 280 -21.11 0.13 1.26
CA ALA A 280 -20.25 1.30 1.52
C ALA A 280 -21.05 2.52 2.02
N ILE A 281 -22.23 2.79 1.45
CA ILE A 281 -23.11 3.87 1.90
C ILE A 281 -23.62 3.60 3.31
N VAL A 282 -24.02 2.37 3.61
CA VAL A 282 -24.46 1.96 4.95
C VAL A 282 -23.35 2.16 5.98
N LEU A 283 -22.10 1.80 5.67
CA LEU A 283 -20.95 2.03 6.55
C LEU A 283 -20.75 3.53 6.86
N MET A 284 -20.87 4.40 5.87
CA MET A 284 -20.76 5.85 6.07
C MET A 284 -21.93 6.42 6.88
N ILE A 285 -23.16 5.93 6.67
CA ILE A 285 -24.32 6.33 7.48
C ILE A 285 -24.13 5.88 8.93
N PHE A 286 -23.66 4.64 9.14
CA PHE A 286 -23.42 4.10 10.47
C PHE A 286 -22.31 4.87 11.20
N ALA A 287 -21.24 5.25 10.49
CA ALA A 287 -20.20 6.13 11.01
C ALA A 287 -20.77 7.46 11.51
N LEU A 288 -21.62 8.11 10.69
CA LEU A 288 -22.26 9.37 11.06
C LEU A 288 -23.19 9.21 12.26
N GLN A 289 -23.98 8.13 12.29
CA GLN A 289 -24.87 7.84 13.42
C GLN A 289 -24.08 7.63 14.69
N ASN A 290 -22.97 6.87 14.67
CA ASN A 290 -22.20 6.62 15.89
C ASN A 290 -21.65 7.92 16.53
N VAL A 291 -21.17 8.88 15.73
CA VAL A 291 -20.70 10.17 16.28
C VAL A 291 -21.87 11.02 16.78
N THR A 292 -22.96 11.09 16.02
CA THR A 292 -24.04 12.05 16.29
C THR A 292 -25.03 11.56 17.36
N SER A 293 -25.19 10.24 17.53
CA SER A 293 -26.10 9.67 18.52
C SER A 293 -25.44 9.24 19.82
N ASN A 294 -24.11 9.38 19.95
CA ASN A 294 -23.39 9.03 21.16
C ASN A 294 -23.33 10.25 22.10
N GLU A 295 -24.18 10.24 23.13
CA GLU A 295 -24.28 11.32 24.12
C GLU A 295 -22.94 11.54 24.86
N GLU A 296 -22.19 10.46 25.14
CA GLU A 296 -20.89 10.56 25.81
C GLU A 296 -19.84 11.25 24.94
N ALA A 297 -19.83 10.93 23.64
CA ALA A 297 -18.92 11.56 22.69
C ALA A 297 -19.23 13.06 22.51
N MET A 298 -20.51 13.42 22.44
CA MET A 298 -20.95 14.81 22.32
C MET A 298 -20.67 15.62 23.60
N ALA A 299 -20.87 15.03 24.78
CA ALA A 299 -20.51 15.65 26.05
C ALA A 299 -18.98 15.79 26.22
N ALA A 300 -18.21 14.81 25.76
CA ALA A 300 -16.75 14.87 25.74
C ALA A 300 -16.26 16.00 24.84
N LYS A 301 -16.87 16.18 23.66
CA LYS A 301 -16.57 17.31 22.76
C LYS A 301 -16.79 18.66 23.43
N GLU A 302 -17.91 18.86 24.10
CA GLU A 302 -18.21 20.12 24.79
C GLU A 302 -17.18 20.41 25.89
N THR A 303 -16.80 19.38 26.66
CA THR A 303 -15.77 19.49 27.71
C THR A 303 -14.41 19.84 27.12
N LEU A 304 -14.07 19.24 25.98
CA LEU A 304 -12.83 19.43 25.24
C LEU A 304 -12.76 20.85 24.67
N ASP A 305 -13.83 21.34 24.04
CA ASP A 305 -13.95 22.71 23.54
C ASP A 305 -13.77 23.74 24.68
N TYR A 306 -14.31 23.47 25.87
CA TYR A 306 -14.10 24.30 27.06
C TYR A 306 -12.64 24.27 27.54
N CYS A 307 -12.00 23.10 27.57
CA CYS A 307 -10.60 22.94 27.93
C CYS A 307 -9.66 23.70 26.99
N TYR A 308 -9.88 23.64 25.68
CA TYR A 308 -9.11 24.41 24.69
C TYR A 308 -9.34 25.91 24.82
N PHE A 309 -10.59 26.35 24.98
CA PHE A 309 -10.90 27.76 25.15
C PHE A 309 -10.25 28.36 26.39
N SER A 310 -10.13 27.57 27.46
CA SER A 310 -9.61 28.02 28.73
C SER A 310 -8.11 27.72 28.92
N GLU A 311 -7.44 27.09 27.94
CA GLU A 311 -6.06 26.60 28.03
C GLU A 311 -5.80 25.71 29.26
N LEU A 312 -6.80 24.90 29.67
CA LEU A 312 -6.69 24.00 30.82
C LEU A 312 -6.05 22.66 30.43
N VAL A 313 -5.03 22.26 31.19
CA VAL A 313 -4.46 20.90 31.14
C VAL A 313 -4.85 20.18 32.44
N SER A 314 -5.93 19.41 32.39
CA SER A 314 -6.43 18.60 33.51
C SER A 314 -6.66 17.15 33.11
N SER A 315 -6.80 16.26 34.09
CA SER A 315 -7.15 14.85 33.85
C SER A 315 -8.51 14.70 33.18
N GLU A 316 -9.46 15.59 33.46
CA GLU A 316 -10.77 15.59 32.81
C GLU A 316 -10.65 15.97 31.33
N CYS A 317 -9.83 16.97 31.00
CA CYS A 317 -9.54 17.33 29.62
C CYS A 317 -8.89 16.18 28.85
N GLY A 318 -7.95 15.47 29.47
CA GLY A 318 -7.32 14.28 28.87
C GLY A 318 -8.30 13.13 28.64
N GLN A 319 -9.22 12.87 29.58
CA GLN A 319 -10.25 11.86 29.39
C GLN A 319 -11.29 12.26 28.33
N ALA A 320 -11.66 13.54 28.27
CA ALA A 320 -12.55 14.06 27.25
C ALA A 320 -11.91 13.97 25.86
N GLN A 321 -10.62 14.31 25.74
CA GLN A 321 -9.82 14.12 24.53
C GLN A 321 -9.85 12.67 24.05
N ASN A 322 -9.55 11.72 24.93
CA ASN A 322 -9.58 10.31 24.58
C ASN A 322 -10.98 9.86 24.13
N ARG A 323 -12.04 10.19 24.87
CA ARG A 323 -13.42 9.79 24.48
C ARG A 323 -13.85 10.36 23.13
N TRP A 324 -13.44 11.58 22.82
CA TRP A 324 -13.71 12.21 21.53
C TRP A 324 -12.91 11.55 20.40
N ASP A 325 -11.62 11.33 20.62
CA ASP A 325 -10.74 10.68 19.66
C ASP A 325 -11.20 9.23 19.38
N ASP A 326 -11.69 8.52 20.39
CA ASP A 326 -12.32 7.20 20.25
C ASP A 326 -13.53 7.20 19.30
N ALA A 327 -14.46 8.14 19.50
CA ALA A 327 -15.66 8.22 18.68
C ALA A 327 -15.34 8.61 17.22
N ILE A 328 -14.39 9.52 17.03
CA ILE A 328 -13.96 9.98 15.70
C ILE A 328 -13.14 8.92 14.97
N GLY A 329 -12.21 8.24 15.66
CA GLY A 329 -11.41 7.16 15.10
C GLY A 329 -12.29 6.03 14.55
N TYR A 330 -13.30 5.62 15.32
CA TYR A 330 -14.29 4.64 14.87
C TYR A 330 -15.03 5.08 13.60
N ALA A 331 -15.55 6.30 13.56
CA ALA A 331 -16.32 6.80 12.44
C ALA A 331 -15.47 6.99 11.18
N TRP A 332 -14.22 7.44 11.34
CA TRP A 332 -13.30 7.59 10.21
C TRP A 332 -12.95 6.25 9.58
N SER A 333 -12.64 5.24 10.39
CA SER A 333 -12.31 3.89 9.92
C SER A 333 -13.40 3.31 8.99
N LEU A 334 -14.67 3.39 9.43
CA LEU A 334 -15.81 2.96 8.64
C LEU A 334 -16.00 3.78 7.36
N SER A 335 -15.79 5.10 7.44
CA SER A 335 -15.93 6.00 6.30
C SER A 335 -14.82 5.78 5.25
N ALA A 336 -13.59 5.56 5.69
CA ALA A 336 -12.44 5.24 4.84
C ALA A 336 -12.65 3.91 4.10
N LEU A 337 -13.09 2.86 4.81
CA LEU A 337 -13.45 1.58 4.20
C LEU A 337 -14.55 1.77 3.14
N GLY A 338 -15.59 2.55 3.45
CA GLY A 338 -16.65 2.91 2.52
C GLY A 338 -16.13 3.62 1.26
N MET A 339 -15.27 4.63 1.43
CA MET A 339 -14.68 5.38 0.31
C MET A 339 -13.80 4.49 -0.58
N VAL A 340 -12.98 3.61 0.00
CA VAL A 340 -12.15 2.67 -0.77
C VAL A 340 -13.02 1.72 -1.58
N VAL A 341 -14.08 1.16 -0.98
CA VAL A 341 -15.02 0.28 -1.68
C VAL A 341 -15.73 1.01 -2.83
N LEU A 342 -16.17 2.25 -2.61
CA LEU A 342 -16.79 3.07 -3.65
C LEU A 342 -15.83 3.35 -4.81
N GLY A 343 -14.60 3.77 -4.51
CA GLY A 343 -13.58 4.05 -5.51
C GLY A 343 -13.23 2.81 -6.34
N ALA A 344 -12.92 1.70 -5.67
CA ALA A 344 -12.56 0.44 -6.32
C ALA A 344 -13.69 -0.15 -7.17
N THR A 345 -14.94 0.01 -6.75
CA THR A 345 -16.10 -0.51 -7.50
C THR A 345 -16.45 0.39 -8.69
N SER A 346 -16.31 1.71 -8.53
CA SER A 346 -16.69 2.71 -9.53
C SER A 346 -15.66 2.88 -10.65
N MET A 347 -14.39 2.57 -10.40
CA MET A 347 -13.32 2.72 -11.40
C MET A 347 -13.00 1.39 -12.10
N VAL A 348 -12.74 1.47 -13.41
CA VAL A 348 -12.24 0.34 -14.23
C VAL A 348 -10.97 0.76 -14.94
N ILE A 349 -9.93 -0.06 -14.80
CA ILE A 349 -8.67 0.10 -15.54
C ILE A 349 -8.81 -0.68 -16.85
N GLN A 350 -8.79 0.03 -17.98
CA GLN A 350 -8.79 -0.56 -19.32
C GLN A 350 -7.38 -0.55 -19.91
N ARG A 351 -7.02 -1.65 -20.58
CA ARG A 351 -5.83 -1.77 -21.43
C ARG A 351 -6.26 -1.94 -22.89
N PRO A 352 -5.50 -1.39 -23.85
CA PRO A 352 -5.70 -1.69 -25.26
C PRO A 352 -5.43 -3.17 -25.50
N ASP A 353 -6.13 -3.72 -26.49
CA ASP A 353 -5.89 -5.08 -26.97
C ASP A 353 -4.53 -5.16 -27.70
N GLU A 354 -4.07 -6.36 -28.06
CA GLU A 354 -2.80 -6.58 -28.77
C GLU A 354 -2.70 -5.78 -30.08
N ASP A 355 -3.84 -5.49 -30.71
CA ASP A 355 -3.96 -4.67 -31.92
C ASP A 355 -3.98 -3.15 -31.65
N GLY A 356 -3.79 -2.71 -30.41
CA GLY A 356 -3.81 -1.30 -30.01
C GLY A 356 -5.21 -0.68 -29.95
N ASN A 357 -6.27 -1.48 -30.15
CA ASN A 357 -7.65 -1.05 -30.10
C ASN A 357 -8.19 -1.03 -28.66
N TRP A 358 -8.98 -0.02 -28.34
CA TRP A 358 -9.68 0.03 -27.06
C TRP A 358 -10.92 -0.86 -27.10
N PRO A 359 -11.28 -1.53 -25.99
CA PRO A 359 -12.52 -2.30 -25.92
C PRO A 359 -13.72 -1.37 -26.05
N THR A 360 -14.23 -1.18 -27.27
CA THR A 360 -15.49 -0.49 -27.57
C THR A 360 -16.61 -1.52 -27.61
N LYS A 361 -17.63 -1.37 -26.76
CA LYS A 361 -18.83 -2.20 -26.90
C LYS A 361 -19.60 -1.78 -28.15
N ALA A 362 -19.89 -2.75 -29.02
CA ALA A 362 -20.82 -2.59 -30.12
C ALA A 362 -22.20 -2.20 -29.57
N ILE A 363 -22.70 -1.05 -29.99
CA ILE A 363 -24.10 -0.66 -29.77
C ILE A 363 -24.94 -1.68 -30.56
N LYS A 364 -25.66 -2.57 -29.87
CA LYS A 364 -26.71 -3.38 -30.49
C LYS A 364 -27.85 -2.43 -30.89
N ASN A 365 -27.71 -1.79 -32.05
CA ASN A 365 -28.83 -1.20 -32.74
C ASN A 365 -29.61 -2.37 -33.35
N THR A 366 -30.64 -2.81 -32.65
CA THR A 366 -31.65 -3.70 -33.21
C THR A 366 -32.47 -2.87 -34.22
N SER A 367 -31.95 -2.66 -35.42
CA SER A 367 -32.76 -2.23 -36.56
C SER A 367 -33.61 -3.43 -36.96
N HIS A 368 -34.88 -3.32 -36.59
CA HIS A 368 -35.95 -4.24 -36.87
C HIS A 368 -36.30 -4.13 -38.36
N ASP A 369 -35.56 -4.79 -39.24
CA ASP A 369 -35.99 -4.98 -40.63
C ASP A 369 -37.05 -6.08 -40.67
N LEU A 370 -38.29 -5.60 -40.53
CA LEU A 370 -39.47 -6.22 -41.12
C LEU A 370 -39.29 -6.16 -42.65
N ASP A 371 -39.07 -7.29 -43.30
CA ASP A 371 -39.96 -7.69 -44.40
C ASP A 371 -39.73 -9.12 -44.92
N SER A 372 -40.85 -9.87 -44.95
CA SER A 372 -41.30 -10.67 -46.10
C SER A 372 -40.62 -12.01 -46.41
N LYS A 373 -41.15 -13.11 -45.84
CA LYS A 373 -42.00 -14.12 -46.53
C LYS A 373 -42.00 -15.50 -45.85
N THR A 374 -43.09 -15.77 -45.14
CA THR A 374 -44.01 -16.93 -45.26
C THR A 374 -43.45 -18.27 -45.78
N ALA A 375 -43.47 -19.32 -44.95
CA ALA A 375 -44.32 -20.51 -45.17
C ALA A 375 -44.09 -21.64 -44.13
N THR A 376 -45.18 -21.96 -43.41
CA THR A 376 -45.67 -23.30 -43.01
C THR A 376 -44.90 -24.22 -42.03
N THR A 377 -45.41 -24.24 -40.79
CA THR A 377 -45.98 -25.42 -40.07
C THR A 377 -45.45 -26.84 -40.37
N SER A 378 -44.98 -27.56 -39.33
CA SER A 378 -45.83 -28.51 -38.57
C SER A 378 -45.04 -29.25 -37.48
N ARG A 379 -45.76 -29.59 -36.40
CA ARG A 379 -45.38 -30.50 -35.31
C ARG A 379 -45.13 -31.90 -35.86
N HIS A 380 -44.15 -32.62 -35.33
CA HIS A 380 -44.39 -34.00 -34.90
C HIS A 380 -43.41 -34.45 -33.81
N THR A 381 -43.99 -35.26 -32.95
CA THR A 381 -43.61 -35.61 -31.59
C THR A 381 -42.92 -36.98 -31.54
N GLN A 382 -42.31 -37.26 -30.39
CA GLN A 382 -42.11 -38.58 -29.77
C GLN A 382 -40.80 -39.36 -30.01
N LYS A 383 -40.02 -39.39 -28.93
CA LYS A 383 -39.16 -40.49 -28.49
C LYS A 383 -39.94 -41.81 -28.40
N LYS A 384 -39.29 -42.94 -28.73
CA LYS A 384 -39.39 -44.18 -27.94
C LYS A 384 -38.14 -45.05 -28.03
N SER A 385 -37.90 -45.71 -26.91
CA SER A 385 -36.78 -46.58 -26.53
C SER A 385 -36.67 -47.89 -27.32
N GLY A 386 -35.46 -48.47 -27.33
CA GLY A 386 -35.26 -49.88 -27.66
C GLY A 386 -33.85 -50.37 -27.31
N SER A 387 -33.71 -51.02 -26.16
CA SER A 387 -32.53 -51.74 -25.70
C SER A 387 -32.49 -53.14 -26.32
N TRP A 388 -31.38 -53.57 -26.91
CA TRP A 388 -31.03 -55.00 -27.07
C TRP A 388 -29.56 -55.25 -26.75
N LYS A 389 -29.34 -56.30 -25.96
CA LYS A 389 -28.09 -56.76 -25.34
C LYS A 389 -27.40 -57.82 -26.23
N LYS A 390 -26.06 -57.76 -26.25
CA LYS A 390 -25.03 -58.84 -26.25
C LYS A 390 -25.04 -60.01 -27.25
N LYS A 391 -23.86 -60.19 -27.90
CA LYS A 391 -22.99 -61.40 -27.97
C LYS A 391 -21.66 -60.94 -28.62
N SER A 392 -20.49 -60.85 -27.97
CA SER A 392 -19.51 -61.87 -27.53
C SER A 392 -19.25 -63.04 -28.49
N HIS A 393 -18.11 -63.01 -29.20
CA HIS A 393 -16.97 -63.96 -29.20
C HIS A 393 -16.11 -63.71 -30.47
N GLU A 394 -14.83 -63.34 -30.34
CA GLU A 394 -13.60 -64.20 -30.51
C GLU A 394 -13.20 -64.21 -32.02
N GLU A 395 -11.97 -64.12 -32.51
CA GLU A 395 -10.56 -64.40 -32.14
C GLU A 395 -9.72 -63.31 -32.88
N GLU A 396 -8.48 -62.92 -32.58
CA GLU A 396 -7.28 -63.61 -32.10
C GLU A 396 -6.31 -62.56 -31.51
#